data_AF-B6FZ00-F1
#
_entry.id   AF-B6FZ00-F1
#
_cell.length_a   1.000
_cell.length_b   1.000
_cell.length_c   1.000
_cell.angle_alpha   90.00
_cell.angle_beta   90.00
_cell.angle_gamma   90.00
#
_symmetry.space_group_name_H-M   'P 1'
#
loop_
_entity.id
_entity.type
_entity.pdbx_description
1 polymer ?
#
loop_
_entity_poly.entity_id
_entity_poly.type
_entity_poly.pdbx_seq_one_letter_code
_entity_poly.pdbx_strand_id
1 'polypeptide(L)'
;MKNIFKRNYLDEMQEQKLLKIESHGVWIAFSLLVISMLVQIAYANYTKTEAHVAGEMITFFILDIYILFSCIKNGIWARSIKASNKTNSIGALIAGVIVGLLNAFTFPHETEQAIVGAFIMSALFTGILTYILLQICMKITNKRRNKLDENDDEE
;
A
#
# COMPACT_ATOMS: atom_id res chain seq x y z
N MET A 1 -7.11 -31.52 17.98
CA MET A 1 -8.14 -30.49 18.26
C MET A 1 -9.06 -30.41 17.04
N LYS A 2 -10.34 -30.76 17.19
CA LYS A 2 -11.32 -30.65 16.10
C LYS A 2 -11.54 -29.17 15.81
N ASN A 3 -11.31 -28.77 14.55
CA ASN A 3 -11.49 -27.40 14.06
C ASN A 3 -12.92 -26.92 14.30
N ILE A 4 -13.11 -26.09 15.31
CA ILE A 4 -14.41 -25.48 15.68
C ILE A 4 -14.89 -24.53 14.56
N PHE A 5 -13.99 -24.11 13.67
CA PHE A 5 -14.24 -23.20 12.53
C PHE A 5 -14.62 -23.88 11.21
N LYS A 6 -14.76 -25.22 11.16
CA LYS A 6 -14.99 -25.94 9.88
C LYS A 6 -16.46 -26.25 9.58
N ARG A 7 -17.41 -25.48 10.11
CA ARG A 7 -18.79 -25.47 9.57
C ARG A 7 -18.95 -24.22 8.71
N ASN A 8 -18.84 -24.38 7.40
CA ASN A 8 -19.29 -23.35 6.48
C ASN A 8 -20.81 -23.48 6.37
N TYR A 9 -21.53 -22.52 6.93
CA TYR A 9 -23.00 -22.45 6.83
C TYR A 9 -23.45 -21.54 5.69
N LEU A 10 -22.50 -20.81 5.11
CA LEU A 10 -22.74 -19.88 4.03
C LEU A 10 -22.66 -20.65 2.73
N ASP A 11 -23.60 -20.39 1.82
CA ASP A 11 -23.46 -20.83 0.45
C ASP A 11 -22.32 -20.04 -0.24
N GLU A 12 -21.87 -20.53 -1.40
CA GLU A 12 -20.75 -19.90 -2.14
C GLU A 12 -21.02 -18.42 -2.47
N MET A 13 -22.28 -18.06 -2.73
CA MET A 13 -22.67 -16.67 -3.02
C MET A 13 -22.55 -15.78 -1.77
N GLN A 14 -22.94 -16.29 -0.61
CA GLN A 14 -22.81 -15.60 0.68
C GLN A 14 -21.35 -15.44 1.07
N GLU A 15 -20.50 -16.44 0.83
CA GLU A 15 -19.06 -16.35 1.08
C GLU A 15 -18.41 -15.29 0.19
N GLN A 16 -18.74 -15.24 -1.10
CA GLN A 16 -18.25 -14.17 -1.99
C GLN A 16 -18.70 -12.78 -1.56
N LYS A 17 -19.95 -12.63 -1.08
CA LYS A 17 -20.45 -11.36 -0.54
C LYS A 17 -19.70 -10.96 0.72
N LEU A 18 -19.45 -11.90 1.63
CA LEU A 18 -18.70 -11.66 2.85
C LEU A 18 -17.26 -11.24 2.56
N LEU A 19 -16.56 -11.95 1.67
CA LEU A 19 -15.20 -11.59 1.22
C LEU A 19 -15.15 -10.19 0.62
N LYS A 20 -16.20 -9.80 -0.13
CA LYS A 20 -16.31 -8.44 -0.65
C LYS A 20 -16.44 -7.44 0.49
N ILE A 21 -17.31 -7.67 1.48
CA ILE A 21 -17.48 -6.79 2.64
C ILE A 21 -16.18 -6.66 3.42
N GLU A 22 -15.52 -7.78 3.75
CA GLU A 22 -14.24 -7.79 4.46
C GLU A 22 -13.16 -7.02 3.70
N SER A 23 -13.07 -7.21 2.38
CA SER A 23 -12.14 -6.46 1.53
C SER A 23 -12.41 -4.95 1.54
N HIS A 24 -13.67 -4.52 1.48
CA HIS A 24 -14.00 -3.09 1.59
C HIS A 24 -13.69 -2.57 3.00
N GLY A 25 -13.95 -3.35 4.05
CA GLY A 25 -13.62 -3.00 5.43
C GLY A 25 -12.12 -2.76 5.63
N VAL A 26 -11.26 -3.63 5.06
CA VAL A 26 -9.81 -3.45 5.08
C VAL A 26 -9.39 -2.15 4.38
N TRP A 27 -9.94 -1.86 3.19
CA TRP A 27 -9.63 -0.62 2.49
C TRP A 27 -10.11 0.64 3.24
N ILE A 28 -11.29 0.59 3.87
CA ILE A 28 -11.78 1.68 4.71
C ILE A 28 -10.84 1.91 5.90
N ALA A 29 -10.44 0.85 6.61
CA ALA A 29 -9.50 0.95 7.73
C ALA A 29 -8.13 1.50 7.28
N PHE A 30 -7.62 1.01 6.15
CA PHE A 30 -6.37 1.48 5.56
C PHE A 30 -6.44 2.99 5.23
N SER A 31 -7.51 3.45 4.56
CA SER A 31 -7.69 4.87 4.25
C SER A 31 -7.88 5.71 5.51
N LEU A 32 -8.61 5.23 6.52
CA LEU A 32 -8.83 5.94 7.77
C LEU A 32 -7.52 6.12 8.56
N LEU A 33 -6.63 5.12 8.56
CA LEU A 33 -5.29 5.24 9.15
C LEU A 33 -4.48 6.36 8.50
N VAL A 34 -4.48 6.43 7.16
CA VAL A 34 -3.79 7.52 6.43
C VAL A 34 -4.39 8.87 6.77
N ILE A 35 -5.73 9.00 6.75
CA ILE A 35 -6.41 10.26 7.10
C ILE A 35 -6.10 10.67 8.54
N SER A 36 -6.15 9.73 9.49
CA SER A 36 -5.83 9.99 10.90
C SER A 36 -4.41 10.55 11.05
N MET A 37 -3.43 9.93 10.40
CA MET A 37 -2.05 10.39 10.41
C MET A 37 -1.90 11.79 9.81
N LEU A 38 -2.55 12.06 8.66
CA LEU A 38 -2.51 13.39 8.03
C LEU A 38 -3.12 14.47 8.92
N VAL A 39 -4.23 14.18 9.60
CA VAL A 39 -4.87 15.10 10.55
C VAL A 39 -3.95 15.40 11.72
N GLN A 40 -3.29 14.39 12.30
CA GLN A 40 -2.34 14.58 13.40
C GLN A 40 -1.13 15.40 12.99
N ILE A 41 -0.57 15.14 11.80
CA ILE A 41 0.54 15.93 11.23
C ILE A 41 0.11 17.38 11.02
N ALA A 42 -1.05 17.61 10.41
CA ALA A 42 -1.57 18.96 10.17
C ALA A 42 -1.82 19.72 11.48
N TYR A 43 -2.38 19.05 12.48
CA TYR A 43 -2.60 19.63 13.80
C TYR A 43 -1.29 19.99 14.49
N ALA A 44 -0.30 19.08 14.47
CA ALA A 44 1.02 19.31 15.04
C ALA A 44 1.74 20.51 14.38
N ASN A 45 1.62 20.66 13.06
CA ASN A 45 2.16 21.81 12.33
C ASN A 45 1.47 23.12 12.74
N TYR A 46 0.15 23.09 12.92
CA TYR A 46 -0.61 24.26 13.36
C TYR A 46 -0.25 24.68 14.80
N THR A 47 -0.11 23.72 15.71
CA THR A 47 0.22 23.99 17.12
C THR A 47 1.72 24.06 17.41
N LYS A 48 2.58 23.89 16.40
CA LYS A 48 4.05 23.78 16.52
C LYS A 48 4.49 22.76 17.57
N THR A 49 3.78 21.63 17.63
CA THR A 49 4.05 20.51 18.56
C THR A 49 4.58 19.32 17.77
N GLU A 50 5.15 18.32 18.44
CA GLU A 50 5.56 17.08 17.79
C GLU A 50 4.35 16.24 17.37
N ALA A 51 4.40 15.66 16.18
CA ALA A 51 3.37 14.75 15.69
C ALA A 51 3.60 13.34 16.26
N HIS A 52 2.67 12.84 17.07
CA HIS A 52 2.73 11.49 17.65
C HIS A 52 2.08 10.45 16.72
N VAL A 53 2.68 10.20 15.55
CA VAL A 53 2.13 9.28 14.53
C VAL A 53 2.80 7.90 14.48
N ALA A 54 3.66 7.59 15.47
CA ALA A 54 4.49 6.38 15.41
C ALA A 54 3.66 5.09 15.45
N GLY A 55 2.59 5.06 16.25
CA GLY A 55 1.71 3.89 16.34
C GLY A 55 0.94 3.64 15.04
N GLU A 56 0.42 4.70 14.44
CA GLU A 56 -0.26 4.69 13.15
C GLU A 56 0.67 4.21 12.05
N MET A 57 1.91 4.70 12.03
CA MET A 57 2.93 4.28 11.06
C MET A 57 3.24 2.79 11.19
N ILE A 58 3.48 2.29 12.40
CA ILE A 58 3.76 0.86 12.62
C ILE A 58 2.56 0.01 12.17
N THR A 59 1.35 0.40 12.58
CA THR A 59 0.11 -0.32 12.23
C THR A 59 -0.11 -0.36 10.72
N PHE A 60 0.13 0.79 10.07
CA PHE A 60 0.02 0.94 8.63
C PHE A 60 1.01 0.03 7.89
N PHE A 61 2.29 0.03 8.27
CA PHE A 61 3.29 -0.83 7.63
C PHE A 61 3.02 -2.32 7.82
N ILE A 62 2.58 -2.74 9.00
CA ILE A 62 2.22 -4.15 9.24
C ILE A 62 1.08 -4.57 8.32
N LEU A 63 0.03 -3.75 8.22
CA LEU A 63 -1.12 -4.02 7.36
C LEU A 63 -0.71 -4.04 5.88
N ASP A 64 0.07 -3.06 5.44
CA ASP A 64 0.55 -2.95 4.05
C ASP A 64 1.41 -4.15 3.64
N ILE A 65 2.40 -4.51 4.47
CA ILE A 65 3.27 -5.68 4.23
C ILE A 65 2.45 -6.97 4.22
N TYR A 66 1.50 -7.13 5.13
CA TYR A 66 0.64 -8.30 5.18
C TYR A 66 -0.17 -8.46 3.88
N ILE A 67 -0.81 -7.39 3.40
CA ILE A 67 -1.57 -7.40 2.16
C ILE A 67 -0.63 -7.68 0.98
N LEU A 68 0.48 -6.98 0.87
CA LEU A 68 1.45 -7.13 -0.21
C LEU A 68 1.99 -8.56 -0.30
N PHE A 69 2.45 -9.12 0.82
CA PHE A 69 2.97 -10.48 0.87
C PHE A 69 1.90 -11.51 0.54
N SER A 70 0.68 -11.34 1.05
CA SER A 70 -0.45 -12.22 0.76
C SER A 70 -0.82 -12.19 -0.73
N CYS A 71 -0.82 -11.02 -1.37
CA CYS A 71 -1.05 -10.88 -2.80
C CYS A 71 0.05 -11.59 -3.62
N ILE A 72 1.32 -11.34 -3.30
CA ILE A 72 2.46 -11.95 -4.01
C ILE A 72 2.46 -13.47 -3.86
N LYS A 73 2.17 -13.98 -2.66
CA LYS A 73 2.13 -15.43 -2.37
C LYS A 73 1.09 -16.15 -3.22
N ASN A 74 -0.04 -15.51 -3.50
CA ASN A 74 -1.11 -16.06 -4.34
C ASN A 74 -0.99 -15.67 -5.82
N GLY A 75 0.12 -15.04 -6.25
CA GLY A 75 0.29 -14.61 -7.65
C GLY A 75 -0.68 -13.50 -8.09
N ILE A 76 -1.29 -12.79 -7.14
CA ILE A 76 -2.29 -11.75 -7.38
C ILE A 76 -1.59 -10.39 -7.46
N TRP A 77 -1.73 -9.70 -8.59
CA TRP A 77 -1.23 -8.34 -8.77
C TRP A 77 -2.31 -7.29 -8.47
N ALA A 78 -3.37 -7.26 -9.28
CA ALA A 78 -4.51 -6.39 -9.10
C ALA A 78 -5.72 -6.98 -9.85
N ARG A 79 -6.93 -6.62 -9.42
CA ARG A 79 -8.18 -7.15 -10.01
C ARG A 79 -8.40 -6.71 -11.45
N SER A 80 -8.10 -5.45 -11.79
CA SER A 80 -8.40 -4.86 -13.10
C SER A 80 -7.17 -4.30 -13.82
N ILE A 81 -6.00 -4.33 -13.18
CA ILE A 81 -4.79 -3.69 -13.70
C ILE A 81 -3.74 -4.76 -13.95
N LYS A 82 -3.23 -4.82 -15.18
CA LYS A 82 -2.11 -5.71 -15.50
C LYS A 82 -0.80 -5.08 -15.03
N ALA A 83 0.05 -5.90 -14.39
CA ALA A 83 1.40 -5.50 -14.05
C ALA A 83 2.16 -5.15 -15.33
N SER A 84 2.58 -3.90 -15.47
CA SER A 84 3.33 -3.42 -16.63
C SER A 84 4.28 -2.32 -16.23
N ASN A 85 5.37 -2.15 -16.99
CA ASN A 85 6.33 -1.08 -16.74
C ASN A 85 5.65 0.30 -16.72
N LYS A 86 4.70 0.54 -17.63
CA LYS A 86 3.97 1.82 -17.70
C LYS A 86 3.14 2.07 -16.44
N THR A 87 2.37 1.07 -16.01
CA THR A 87 1.55 1.16 -14.80
C THR A 87 2.41 1.39 -13.56
N ASN A 88 3.53 0.66 -13.45
CA ASN A 88 4.43 0.78 -12.31
C ASN A 88 5.11 2.16 -12.27
N SER A 89 5.48 2.71 -13.42
CA SER A 89 6.00 4.08 -13.52
C SER A 89 4.97 5.13 -13.10
N ILE A 90 3.70 4.98 -13.50
CA ILE A 90 2.63 5.91 -13.07
C ILE A 90 2.41 5.81 -11.56
N GLY A 91 2.32 4.60 -11.01
CA GLY A 91 2.17 4.39 -9.57
C GLY A 91 3.33 4.98 -8.75
N ALA A 92 4.55 4.77 -9.22
CA ALA A 92 5.76 5.34 -8.60
C ALA A 92 5.81 6.88 -8.68
N LEU A 93 5.37 7.46 -9.81
CA LEU A 93 5.28 8.91 -9.96
C LEU A 93 4.27 9.49 -8.97
N ILE A 94 3.08 8.91 -8.88
CA ILE A 94 2.05 9.33 -7.93
C ILE A 94 2.57 9.26 -6.49
N ALA A 95 3.20 8.16 -6.11
CA ALA A 95 3.80 8.00 -4.78
C ALA A 95 4.88 9.06 -4.51
N GLY A 96 5.77 9.31 -5.48
CA GLY A 96 6.78 10.34 -5.40
C GLY A 96 6.19 11.74 -5.20
N VAL A 97 5.18 12.12 -5.99
CA VAL A 97 4.51 13.42 -5.85
C VAL A 97 3.84 13.56 -4.48
N ILE A 98 3.14 12.54 -4.00
CA ILE A 98 2.48 12.57 -2.69
C ILE A 98 3.51 12.79 -1.58
N VAL A 99 4.57 11.98 -1.54
CA VAL A 99 5.62 12.12 -0.50
C VAL A 99 6.37 13.44 -0.64
N GLY A 100 6.61 13.88 -1.88
CA GLY A 100 7.16 15.20 -2.18
C GLY A 100 6.38 16.33 -1.54
N LEU A 101 5.06 16.36 -1.76
CA LEU A 101 4.17 17.37 -1.19
C LEU A 101 4.13 17.26 0.33
N LEU A 102 4.02 16.05 0.88
CA LEU A 102 4.04 15.85 2.33
C LEU A 102 5.30 16.42 2.96
N ASN A 103 6.48 16.15 2.38
CA ASN A 103 7.75 16.66 2.90
C ASN A 103 7.85 18.20 2.79
N ALA A 104 7.34 18.76 1.69
CA ALA A 104 7.33 20.21 1.46
C ALA A 104 6.44 20.96 2.45
N PHE A 105 5.30 20.38 2.85
CA PHE A 105 4.33 21.03 3.75
C PHE A 105 4.48 20.65 5.22
N THR A 106 5.12 19.53 5.53
CA THR A 106 5.17 19.00 6.90
C THR A 106 6.39 19.50 7.68
N PHE A 107 7.54 19.59 7.03
CA PHE A 107 8.77 19.98 7.72
C PHE A 107 8.99 21.49 7.62
N PRO A 108 9.53 22.11 8.68
CA PRO A 108 9.91 23.52 8.62
C PRO A 108 11.05 23.69 7.62
N HIS A 109 10.87 24.62 6.68
CA HIS A 109 11.89 24.99 5.69
C HIS A 109 12.21 26.47 5.83
N GLU A 110 13.49 26.79 5.93
CA GLU A 110 13.99 28.15 6.20
C GLU A 110 13.85 29.08 4.98
N THR A 111 13.80 28.52 3.77
CA THR A 111 13.74 29.30 2.52
C THR A 111 12.81 28.66 1.50
N GLU A 112 12.27 29.46 0.58
CA GLU A 112 11.46 28.96 -0.54
C GLU A 112 12.23 27.95 -1.41
N GLN A 113 13.54 28.16 -1.57
CA GLN A 113 14.42 27.23 -2.29
C GLN A 113 14.54 25.87 -1.57
N ALA A 114 14.55 25.87 -0.23
CA ALA A 114 14.58 24.64 0.55
C ALA A 114 13.28 23.84 0.40
N ILE A 115 12.12 24.49 0.30
CA ILE A 115 10.83 23.82 0.04
C ILE A 115 10.86 23.10 -1.31
N VAL A 116 11.28 23.80 -2.36
CA VAL A 116 11.39 23.24 -3.72
C VAL A 116 12.42 22.10 -3.76
N GLY A 117 13.58 22.28 -3.12
CA GLY A 117 14.60 21.25 -3.00
C GLY A 117 14.10 20.00 -2.26
N ALA A 118 13.41 20.18 -1.13
CA ALA A 118 12.84 19.11 -0.34
C ALA A 118 11.78 18.33 -1.12
N PHE A 119 10.92 19.01 -1.87
CA PHE A 119 9.96 18.39 -2.78
C PHE A 119 10.66 17.52 -3.83
N ILE A 120 11.59 18.11 -4.59
CA ILE A 120 12.27 17.41 -5.71
C ILE A 120 13.04 16.20 -5.19
N MET A 121 13.85 16.36 -4.15
CA MET A 121 14.68 15.29 -3.61
C MET A 121 13.84 14.12 -3.08
N SER A 122 12.82 14.41 -2.27
CA SER A 122 11.96 13.36 -1.71
C SER A 122 11.08 12.70 -2.77
N ALA A 123 10.56 13.46 -3.74
CA ALA A 123 9.77 12.91 -4.84
C ALA A 123 10.59 11.99 -5.75
N LEU A 124 11.80 12.40 -6.12
CA LEU A 124 12.70 11.58 -6.95
C LEU A 124 13.14 10.32 -6.20
N PHE A 125 13.60 10.47 -4.96
CA PHE A 125 14.08 9.34 -4.17
C PHE A 125 12.98 8.31 -3.93
N THR A 126 11.80 8.77 -3.48
CA THR A 126 10.64 7.91 -3.24
C THR A 126 10.14 7.29 -4.53
N GLY A 127 10.06 8.06 -5.62
CA GLY A 127 9.62 7.56 -6.92
C GLY A 127 10.53 6.47 -7.45
N ILE A 128 11.85 6.66 -7.40
CA ILE A 128 12.83 5.65 -7.84
C ILE A 128 12.73 4.38 -6.99
N LEU A 129 12.71 4.52 -5.66
CA LEU A 129 12.59 3.36 -4.76
C LEU A 129 11.29 2.59 -4.99
N THR A 130 10.16 3.30 -5.07
CA THR A 130 8.84 2.70 -5.29
C THR A 130 8.79 1.98 -6.63
N TYR A 131 9.38 2.57 -7.68
CA TYR A 131 9.46 1.93 -8.98
C TYR A 131 10.26 0.62 -8.93
N ILE A 132 11.43 0.63 -8.29
CA ILE A 132 12.28 -0.56 -8.13
C ILE A 132 11.51 -1.65 -7.35
N LEU A 133 10.85 -1.29 -6.26
CA LEU A 133 10.05 -2.21 -5.45
C LEU A 133 8.90 -2.83 -6.26
N LEU A 134 8.14 -2.01 -7.01
CA LEU A 134 7.07 -2.50 -7.87
C LEU A 134 7.59 -3.44 -8.96
N GLN A 135 8.76 -3.16 -9.52
CA GLN A 135 9.41 -4.04 -10.50
C GLN A 135 9.81 -5.39 -9.91
N ILE A 136 10.34 -5.41 -8.68
CA ILE A 136 10.65 -6.64 -7.96
C ILE A 136 9.36 -7.43 -7.67
N CYS A 137 8.34 -6.77 -7.11
CA CYS A 137 7.06 -7.39 -6.79
C CYS A 137 6.39 -7.98 -8.04
N MET A 138 6.43 -7.26 -9.17
CA MET A 138 5.87 -7.73 -10.44
C MET A 138 6.57 -9.01 -10.91
N LYS A 139 7.91 -9.04 -10.89
CA LYS A 139 8.68 -10.23 -11.29
C LYS A 139 8.36 -11.43 -10.40
N ILE A 140 8.29 -11.23 -9.08
CA ILE A 140 7.99 -12.33 -8.15
C ILE A 140 6.56 -12.83 -8.37
N THR A 141 5.59 -11.93 -8.50
CA THR A 141 4.18 -12.26 -8.70
C THR A 141 3.97 -13.03 -10.00
N ASN A 142 4.56 -12.59 -11.11
CA ASN A 142 4.47 -13.29 -12.39
C ASN A 142 5.13 -14.68 -12.33
N LYS A 143 6.31 -14.78 -11.69
CA LYS A 143 6.97 -16.08 -11.50
C LYS A 143 6.12 -17.02 -10.65
N ARG A 144 5.41 -16.50 -9.65
CA ARG A 144 4.50 -17.30 -8.81
C ARG A 144 3.27 -17.73 -9.57
N ARG A 145 2.67 -16.85 -10.38
CA ARG A 145 1.50 -17.17 -11.18
C ARG A 145 1.79 -18.25 -12.21
N ASN A 146 2.88 -18.13 -12.97
CA ASN A 146 3.25 -19.15 -13.95
C ASN A 146 3.43 -20.54 -13.33
N LYS A 147 3.99 -20.61 -12.10
CA LYS A 147 4.12 -21.88 -11.37
C LYS A 147 2.80 -22.47 -10.91
N LEU A 148 1.79 -21.64 -10.65
CA LEU A 148 0.46 -22.10 -10.29
C LEU A 148 -0.23 -22.64 -11.55
N ASP A 149 -0.15 -21.89 -12.65
CA ASP A 149 -0.69 -22.31 -13.96
C ASP A 149 -0.06 -23.64 -14.43
N GLU A 150 1.26 -23.83 -14.28
CA GLU A 150 1.96 -25.08 -14.63
C GLU A 150 1.50 -26.29 -13.78
N ASN A 151 1.27 -26.09 -12.48
CA ASN A 151 0.82 -27.19 -11.61
C ASN A 151 -0.64 -27.58 -11.89
N ASP A 152 -1.48 -26.61 -12.22
CA ASP A 152 -2.90 -26.84 -12.53
C ASP A 152 -3.06 -27.60 -13.87
N ASP A 153 -2.14 -27.40 -14.83
CA ASP A 153 -2.13 -28.11 -16.12
C ASP A 153 -1.57 -29.55 -16.02
N GLU A 154 -0.78 -29.86 -14.97
CA GLU A 154 -0.20 -31.19 -14.72
C GLU A 154 -1.14 -32.13 -13.92
N GLU A 155 -2.23 -31.60 -13.33
CA GLU A 155 -3.22 -32.33 -12.51
C GLU A 155 -4.44 -32.81 -13.32
#